data_AF-A0A953L7N4-F1
#
_entry.id   AF-A0A953L7N4-F1
#
_cell.length_a   1.000
_cell.length_b   1.000
_cell.length_c   1.000
_cell.angle_alpha   90.00
_cell.angle_beta   90.00
_cell.angle_gamma   90.00
#
_symmetry.space_group_name_H-M   'P 1'
#
loop_
_entity.id
_entity.type
_entity.pdbx_description
1 polymer ?
#
loop_
_entity_poly.entity_id
_entity_poly.type
_entity_poly.pdbx_seq_one_letter_code
_entity_poly.pdbx_strand_id
1 'polypeptide(L)' 'MAGQTAAFFLTCGVDLADALSAPRVEKKRIALKLERLIERERLRGMRRHWSYDLNRHIALKQTLNRLRHSAGTLLD' A
#
# COMPACT_ATOMS: atom_id res chain seq x y z
N MET A 1 -14.48 9.65 -7.71
CA MET A 1 -13.58 8.83 -6.85
C MET A 1 -13.08 7.57 -7.58
N ALA A 2 -12.53 7.68 -8.80
CA ALA A 2 -12.07 6.52 -9.58
C ALA A 2 -10.53 6.38 -9.63
N GLY A 3 -9.78 7.47 -9.40
CA GLY A 3 -8.32 7.47 -9.54
C GLY A 3 -7.55 6.74 -8.43
N GLN A 4 -8.08 6.69 -7.20
CA GLN A 4 -7.38 6.04 -6.07
C GLN A 4 -7.33 4.51 -6.21
N THR A 5 -8.38 3.89 -6.77
CA THR A 5 -8.46 2.44 -6.94
C THR A 5 -7.52 1.95 -8.04
N ALA A 6 -7.48 2.66 -9.18
CA ALA A 6 -6.58 2.35 -10.29
C ALA A 6 -5.10 2.55 -9.91
N ALA A 7 -4.77 3.59 -9.15
CA ALA A 7 -3.41 3.85 -8.68
C ALA A 7 -2.89 2.74 -7.74
N PHE A 8 -3.78 2.15 -6.93
CA PHE A 8 -3.42 1.03 -6.07
C PHE A 8 -3.07 -0.24 -6.87
N PHE A 9 -3.90 -0.59 -7.85
CA PHE A 9 -3.66 -1.72 -8.75
C PHE A 9 -2.30 -1.59 -9.46
N LEU A 10 -2.01 -0.41 -10.02
CA LEU A 10 -0.76 -0.13 -10.72
C LEU A 10 0.48 -0.19 -9.83
N THR A 11 0.35 0.18 -8.55
CA THR A 11 1.49 0.25 -7.62
C THR A 11 1.76 -1.08 -6.93
N CYS A 12 0.72 -1.87 -6.66
CA CYS A 12 0.80 -3.06 -5.79
C CYS A 12 0.54 -4.38 -6.51
N GLY A 13 -0.03 -4.34 -7.72
CA GLY A 13 -0.44 -5.51 -8.50
C GLY A 13 -1.60 -6.30 -7.89
N VAL A 14 -2.42 -5.64 -7.05
CA VAL A 14 -3.58 -6.23 -6.37
C VAL A 14 -4.69 -5.18 -6.39
N ASP A 15 -5.93 -5.57 -6.69
CA ASP A 15 -7.07 -4.67 -6.57
C ASP A 15 -7.33 -4.34 -5.09
N LEU A 16 -7.68 -3.08 -4.79
CA LEU A 16 -7.93 -2.65 -3.42
C LEU A 16 -9.17 -3.34 -2.84
N ALA A 17 -10.21 -3.53 -3.64
CA ALA A 17 -11.43 -4.21 -3.22
C ALA A 17 -11.12 -5.68 -2.86
N ASP A 18 -10.31 -6.37 -3.66
CA ASP A 18 -9.89 -7.75 -3.41
C ASP A 18 -9.04 -7.83 -2.13
N ALA A 19 -8.07 -6.92 -1.97
CA ALA A 19 -7.23 -6.85 -0.77
C ALA A 19 -8.04 -6.60 0.51
N LEU A 20 -9.07 -5.76 0.45
CA LEU A 20 -9.95 -5.47 1.58
C LEU A 20 -10.93 -6.61 1.89
N SER A 21 -11.26 -7.43 0.90
CA SER A 21 -12.15 -8.59 1.04
C SER A 21 -11.40 -9.87 1.41
N ALA A 22 -10.08 -9.87 1.28
CA ALA A 22 -9.22 -11.03 1.55
C ALA A 22 -9.28 -11.51 3.02
N PRO A 23 -9.02 -12.80 3.27
CA PRO A 23 -8.88 -13.34 4.62
C PRO A 23 -7.77 -12.64 5.43
N ARG A 24 -7.88 -12.64 6.76
CA ARG A 24 -6.93 -11.93 7.65
C ARG A 24 -5.46 -12.30 7.43
N VAL A 25 -5.16 -13.57 7.13
CA VAL A 25 -3.80 -14.04 6.83
C VAL A 25 -3.25 -13.38 5.56
N GLU A 26 -4.08 -13.25 4.53
CA GLU A 26 -3.70 -12.62 3.27
C GLU A 26 -3.58 -11.10 3.42
N LYS A 27 -4.48 -10.47 4.19
CA LYS A 27 -4.34 -9.07 4.60
C LYS A 27 -3.00 -8.80 5.31
N LYS A 28 -2.54 -9.68 6.21
CA LYS A 28 -1.19 -9.56 6.83
C LYS A 28 -0.08 -9.60 5.78
N ARG A 29 -0.14 -10.52 4.81
CA ARG A 29 0.85 -10.62 3.73
C ARG A 29 0.88 -9.37 2.84
N ILE A 30 -0.30 -8.85 2.49
CA ILE A 30 -0.44 -7.63 1.70
C ILE A 30 0.11 -6.43 2.48
N ALA A 31 -0.19 -6.31 3.78
CA ALA A 31 0.35 -5.25 4.64
C ALA A 31 1.90 -5.24 4.65
N LEU A 32 2.53 -6.40 4.85
CA LEU A 32 3.99 -6.53 4.81
C LEU A 32 4.57 -6.15 3.44
N LYS A 33 3.89 -6.48 2.35
CA LYS A 33 4.28 -6.07 0.99
C LYS A 33 4.23 -4.54 0.84
N LEU A 34 3.18 -3.91 1.35
CA LEU A 34 3.00 -2.45 1.31
C LEU A 34 4.08 -1.73 2.12
N GLU A 35 4.40 -2.21 3.33
CA GLU A 35 5.48 -1.67 4.16
C GLU A 35 6.82 -1.68 3.42
N ARG A 36 7.16 -2.78 2.76
CA ARG A 36 8.39 -2.90 1.96
C ARG A 36 8.39 -1.98 0.73
N LEU A 37 7.22 -1.69 0.14
CA LEU A 37 7.12 -0.75 -0.98
C LEU A 37 7.28 0.70 -0.49
N ILE A 38 6.68 1.05 0.65
CA ILE A 38 6.82 2.36 1.29
C ILE A 38 8.29 2.63 1.63
N GLU A 39 8.99 1.66 2.22
CA GLU A 39 10.39 1.83 2.58
C GLU A 39 11.28 2.00 1.35
N ARG A 40 11.05 1.21 0.30
CA ARG A 40 11.75 1.38 -0.98
C ARG A 40 11.52 2.77 -1.57
N GLU A 41 10.30 3.28 -1.49
CA GLU A 41 9.97 4.62 -1.96
C GLU A 41 10.66 5.71 -1.14
N ARG A 42 10.69 5.55 0.19
CA ARG A 42 11.39 6.45 1.11
C ARG A 42 12.89 6.52 0.80
N LEU A 43 13.52 5.37 0.56
CA LEU A 43 14.94 5.29 0.19
C LEU A 43 15.23 5.97 -1.16
N ARG A 44 14.32 5.86 -2.15
CA ARG A 44 14.43 6.61 -3.41
C ARG A 44 14.39 8.12 -3.16
N GLY A 45 13.44 8.59 -2.34
CA GLY A 45 13.31 9.99 -1.97
C GLY A 45 14.55 10.53 -1.25
N MET A 46 15.08 9.79 -0.28
CA MET A 46 16.32 10.17 0.44
C MET A 46 17.53 10.28 -0.49
N ARG A 47 17.60 9.42 -1.52
CA ARG A 47 18.68 9.44 -2.53
C ARG A 47 18.45 10.45 -3.64
N ARG A 48 17.34 11.22 -3.61
CA ARG A 48 16.90 12.11 -4.70
C ARG A 48 16.86 11.38 -6.05
N HIS A 49 16.50 10.09 -6.01
CA HIS A 49 16.47 9.25 -7.20
C HIS A 49 15.35 9.73 -8.12
N TRP A 50 15.61 9.82 -9.42
CA TRP A 50 14.67 10.35 -10.42
C TRP A 50 13.31 9.64 -10.43
N SER A 51 13.28 8.37 -10.03
CA SER A 51 12.05 7.56 -9.98
C SER A 51 11.27 7.70 -8.68
N TYR A 52 11.69 8.53 -7.73
CA TYR A 52 10.91 8.85 -6.54
C TYR A 52 9.60 9.55 -6.91
N ASP A 53 8.51 9.11 -6.31
CA ASP A 53 7.18 9.67 -6.52
C ASP A 53 6.46 9.85 -5.16
N LEU A 54 6.22 11.11 -4.79
CA LEU A 54 5.51 11.47 -3.56
C LEU A 54 4.05 10.99 -3.56
N ASN A 55 3.38 11.05 -4.71
CA ASN A 55 2.00 10.58 -4.84
C ASN A 55 1.92 9.07 -4.65
N ARG A 56 2.89 8.33 -5.21
CA ARG A 56 3.03 6.89 -4.97
C ARG A 56 3.25 6.57 -3.50
N HIS A 57 4.10 7.34 -2.81
CA HIS A 57 4.31 7.18 -1.37
C HIS A 57 3.03 7.41 -0.55
N ILE A 58 2.30 8.49 -0.85
CA ILE A 58 1.03 8.82 -0.18
C ILE A 58 -0.01 7.72 -0.42
N ALA A 59 -0.17 7.26 -1.66
CA ALA A 59 -1.13 6.21 -2.02
C ALA A 59 -0.83 4.88 -1.29
N LEU A 60 0.45 4.48 -1.22
CA LEU A 60 0.88 3.29 -0.48
C LEU A 60 0.53 3.39 1.01
N LYS A 61 0.81 4.54 1.65
CA LYS A 61 0.47 4.78 3.07
C LYS A 61 -1.02 4.76 3.32
N GLN A 62 -1.80 5.48 2.51
CA GLN A 62 -3.26 5.52 2.64
C GLN A 62 -3.86 4.12 2.52
N THR A 63 -3.32 3.31 1.62
CA THR A 63 -3.83 1.95 1.44
C THR A 63 -3.46 1.04 2.59
N LEU A 64 -2.21 1.07 3.07
CA LEU A 64 -1.81 0.31 4.26
C LEU A 64 -2.71 0.65 5.45
N ASN A 65 -3.02 1.94 5.63
CA ASN A 65 -3.94 2.38 6.67
C ASN A 65 -5.33 1.76 6.46
N ARG A 66 -5.94 1.88 5.27
CA ARG A 66 -7.26 1.28 4.99
C ARG A 66 -7.28 -0.23 5.22
N LEU A 67 -6.24 -0.93 4.79
CA LEU A 67 -6.11 -2.38 4.97
C LEU A 67 -6.06 -2.76 6.45
N ARG A 68 -5.26 -2.05 7.25
CA ARG A 68 -5.16 -2.27 8.71
C ARG A 68 -6.48 -1.99 9.42
N HIS A 69 -7.19 -0.92 9.05
CA HIS A 69 -8.52 -0.62 9.60
C HIS A 69 -9.53 -1.72 9.25
N SER A 70 -9.52 -2.21 8.00
CA SER A 70 -10.42 -3.28 7.56
C SER A 70 -10.12 -4.65 8.19
N ALA A 71 -8.91 -4.84 8.73
CA ALA A 71 -8.51 -6.08 9.37
C ALA A 71 -9.00 -6.17 10.83
N GLY A 72 -9.59 -5.09 11.36
CA GLY A 72 -9.88 -4.92 12.78
C GLY A 72 -8.55 -4.78 13.52
N THR A 73 -8.18 -3.56 13.90
CA THR A 73 -6.89 -3.24 14.49
C THR A 73 -6.56 -4.16 15.68
N LEU A 74 -5.75 -5.18 15.40
CA LEU A 74 -4.57 -5.66 16.11
C LEU A 74 -3.99 -6.73 15.17
N LEU A 75 -3.12 -6.30 14.25
CA LEU A 75 -2.16 -7.20 13.60
C LEU A 75 -0.85 -7.20 14.41
N ASP A 76 -0.97 -7.04 15.72
CA ASP A 76 0.05 -7.45 16.66
C ASP A 76 0.07 -8.99 16.72
#